data_AF-A0A3N9V7K2-F1
#
_entry.id   AF-A0A3N9V7K2-F1
#
_cell.length_a   1.000
_cell.length_b   1.000
_cell.length_c   1.000
_cell.angle_alpha   90.00
_cell.angle_beta   90.00
_cell.angle_gamma   90.00
#
_symmetry.space_group_name_H-M   'P 1'
#
loop_
_entity.id
_entity.type
_entity.pdbx_description
1 polymer ?
#
loop_
_entity_poly.entity_id
_entity_poly.type
_entity_poly.pdbx_seq_one_letter_code
_entity_poly.pdbx_strand_id
1 'polypeptide(L)' 'MDSKRFAHLRDLVGYDNPGISRMLNIDIQEVEAFCLGTKPVPEKLANELEAFVDWSCEVSHTETKRELAKKYLDQPDQE' A
#
# COMPACT_ATOMS: atom_id res chain seq x y z
N MET A 1 -12.00 -8.99 -7.53
CA MET A 1 -11.85 -8.12 -6.34
C MET A 1 -12.94 -7.06 -6.37
N ASP A 2 -13.61 -6.83 -5.24
CA ASP A 2 -14.69 -5.83 -5.13
C ASP A 2 -14.16 -4.41 -4.88
N SER A 3 -14.95 -3.40 -5.23
CA SER A 3 -14.60 -1.97 -5.08
C SER A 3 -14.24 -1.58 -3.65
N LYS A 4 -14.95 -2.14 -2.65
CA LYS A 4 -14.64 -1.93 -1.22
C LYS A 4 -13.24 -2.39 -0.85
N ARG A 5 -12.82 -3.55 -1.38
CA ARG A 5 -11.50 -4.11 -1.13
C ARG A 5 -10.42 -3.28 -1.82
N PHE A 6 -10.66 -2.83 -3.06
CA PHE A 6 -9.76 -1.92 -3.77
C PHE A 6 -9.55 -0.59 -3.02
N ALA A 7 -10.63 0.05 -2.58
CA ALA A 7 -10.55 1.28 -1.81
C ALA A 7 -9.78 1.08 -0.50
N HIS A 8 -10.03 -0.01 0.21
CA HIS A 8 -9.30 -0.33 1.45
C HIS A 8 -7.80 -0.54 1.22
N LEU A 9 -7.40 -1.26 0.16
CA LEU A 9 -5.99 -1.47 -0.17
C LEU A 9 -5.30 -0.16 -0.56
N ARG A 10 -5.97 0.72 -1.31
CA ARG A 10 -5.47 2.07 -1.60
C ARG A 10 -5.22 2.84 -0.30
N ASP A 11 -6.18 2.83 0.63
CA ASP A 11 -6.05 3.52 1.92
C ASP A 11 -4.92 2.93 2.78
N LEU A 12 -4.70 1.61 2.74
CA LEU A 12 -3.56 0.96 3.41
C LEU A 12 -2.21 1.40 2.85
N VAL A 13 -2.11 1.58 1.53
CA VAL A 13 -0.92 2.13 0.88
C VAL A 13 -0.73 3.60 1.21
N GLY A 14 -1.80 4.31 1.57
CA GLY A 14 -1.78 5.74 1.86
C GLY A 14 -1.68 6.63 0.62
N TYR A 15 -2.02 6.11 -0.56
CA TYR A 15 -2.01 6.86 -1.81
C TYR A 15 -3.40 7.40 -2.17
N ASP A 16 -3.44 8.62 -2.68
CA ASP A 16 -4.59 9.20 -3.35
C ASP A 16 -4.80 8.61 -4.75
N ASN A 17 -5.97 8.83 -5.36
CA ASN A 17 -6.30 8.28 -6.69
C ASN A 17 -5.24 8.62 -7.78
N PRO A 18 -4.67 9.84 -7.84
CA PRO A 18 -3.50 10.14 -8.69
C PRO A 18 -2.27 9.26 -8.41
N GLY A 19 -1.97 8.99 -7.14
CA GLY A 19 -0.87 8.12 -6.73
C GLY A 19 -1.06 6.68 -7.22
N ILE A 20 -2.27 6.13 -7.05
CA ILE A 20 -2.63 4.80 -7.56
C ILE A 20 -2.60 4.75 -9.09
N SER A 21 -3.13 5.78 -9.77
CA SER A 21 -3.10 5.88 -11.23
C SER A 21 -1.68 5.80 -11.78
N ARG A 22 -0.72 6.51 -11.15
CA ARG A 22 0.70 6.44 -11.52
C ARG A 22 1.32 5.08 -11.19
N MET A 23 1.00 4.52 -10.02
CA MET A 23 1.53 3.23 -9.57
C MET A 23 1.12 2.09 -10.51
N LEU A 24 -0.17 2.02 -10.85
CA LEU A 24 -0.74 0.99 -11.72
C LEU A 24 -0.60 1.32 -13.21
N ASN A 25 -0.08 2.51 -13.55
CA ASN A 25 0.02 3.03 -14.92
C ASN A 25 -1.31 2.95 -15.70
N ILE A 26 -2.37 3.46 -15.07
CA ILE A 26 -3.73 3.52 -15.62
C ILE A 26 -4.31 4.93 -15.52
N ASP A 27 -5.38 5.20 -16.24
CA ASP A 27 -6.05 6.50 -16.16
C ASP A 27 -6.71 6.71 -14.79
N ILE A 28 -6.70 7.94 -14.31
CA ILE A 28 -7.30 8.30 -13.02
C ILE A 28 -8.81 8.02 -13.00
N GLN A 29 -9.51 8.18 -14.13
CA GLN A 29 -10.93 7.86 -14.25
C GLN A 29 -11.19 6.38 -14.05
N GLU A 30 -10.25 5.51 -14.42
CA GLU A 30 -10.36 4.07 -14.15
C GLU A 30 -10.24 3.78 -12.65
N VAL A 31 -9.28 4.43 -11.97
CA VAL A 31 -9.14 4.33 -10.51
C VAL A 31 -10.43 4.78 -9.81
N GLU A 32 -11.00 5.91 -10.22
CA GLU A 32 -12.26 6.42 -9.67
C GLU A 32 -13.42 5.45 -9.93
N ALA A 33 -13.52 4.90 -11.14
CA ALA A 33 -14.55 3.93 -11.48
C ALA A 33 -14.42 2.62 -10.66
N PHE A 34 -13.20 2.18 -10.37
CA PHE A 34 -12.92 1.05 -9.49
C PHE A 34 -13.32 1.33 -8.04
N CYS A 35 -12.98 2.52 -7.52
CA CYS A 35 -13.38 2.95 -6.17
C CYS A 35 -14.90 3.06 -6.02
N LEU A 36 -15.59 3.60 -7.03
CA LEU A 36 -17.05 3.77 -7.03
C LEU A 36 -17.81 2.45 -7.33
N GLY A 37 -17.11 1.40 -7.80
CA GLY A 37 -17.72 0.14 -8.20
C GLY A 37 -18.55 0.23 -9.48
N THR A 38 -18.37 1.29 -10.28
CA THR A 38 -19.00 1.43 -11.59
C THR A 38 -18.29 0.58 -12.65
N LYS A 39 -17.05 0.17 -12.37
CA LYS A 39 -16.28 -0.75 -13.21
C LYS A 39 -15.67 -1.87 -12.36
N PRO A 40 -15.69 -3.13 -12.84
CA PRO A 40 -15.00 -4.22 -12.15
C PRO A 40 -13.49 -4.02 -12.24
N VAL A 41 -12.77 -4.34 -11.15
CA VAL A 41 -11.31 -4.29 -11.13
C VAL A 41 -10.74 -5.51 -11.88
N PRO A 42 -9.92 -5.31 -12.92
CA PRO A 42 -9.22 -6.40 -13.59
C PRO A 42 -8.38 -7.22 -12.60
N GLU A 43 -8.38 -8.53 -12.74
CA GLU A 43 -7.64 -9.44 -11.84
C GLU A 43 -6.15 -9.12 -11.79
N LYS A 44 -5.55 -8.75 -12.94
CA LYS A 44 -4.16 -8.34 -13.00
C LYS A 44 -3.86 -7.15 -12.08
N LEU A 45 -4.66 -6.08 -12.17
CA LEU A 45 -4.50 -4.89 -11.33
C LEU A 45 -4.78 -5.19 -9.86
N ALA A 46 -5.70 -6.12 -9.58
CA ALA A 46 -5.95 -6.59 -8.23
C ALA A 46 -4.70 -7.23 -7.62
N ASN A 47 -4.08 -8.14 -8.35
CA ASN A 47 -2.87 -8.85 -7.91
C ASN A 47 -1.69 -7.88 -7.74
N GLU A 48 -1.53 -6.92 -8.65
CA GLU A 48 -0.46 -5.90 -8.56
C GLU A 48 -0.64 -5.00 -7.32
N LEU A 49 -1.86 -4.57 -7.03
CA LEU A 49 -2.15 -3.76 -5.84
C LEU A 49 -1.95 -4.57 -4.54
N GLU A 50 -2.42 -5.81 -4.49
CA GLU A 50 -2.25 -6.68 -3.33
C GLU A 50 -0.77 -6.98 -3.06
N ALA A 51 0.02 -7.29 -4.09
CA ALA A 51 1.46 -7.50 -3.95
C ALA A 51 2.18 -6.24 -3.46
N PHE A 52 1.76 -5.06 -3.92
CA PHE A 52 2.34 -3.80 -3.47
C PHE A 52 2.02 -3.49 -2.01
N VAL A 53 0.79 -3.76 -1.56
CA VAL A 53 0.39 -3.60 -0.16
C VAL A 53 1.19 -4.54 0.74
N ASP A 54 1.32 -5.81 0.33
CA ASP A 54 2.09 -6.82 1.07
C ASP A 54 3.56 -6.39 1.24
N TRP A 55 4.19 -5.96 0.16
CA TRP A 55 5.55 -5.40 0.19
C TRP A 55 5.65 -4.16 1.08
N SER A 56 4.70 -3.23 0.98
CA SER A 56 4.69 -1.99 1.77
C SER A 56 4.57 -2.28 3.27
N CYS A 57 3.78 -3.28 3.67
CA CYS A 57 3.67 -3.75 5.04
C CYS A 57 4.99 -4.36 5.54
N GLU A 58 5.64 -5.21 4.72
CA GLU A 58 6.91 -5.84 5.08
C GLU A 58 8.03 -4.80 5.27
N VAL A 59 8.12 -3.82 4.37
CA VAL A 59 9.09 -2.72 4.46
C VAL A 59 8.83 -1.88 5.71
N SER A 60 7.56 -1.51 5.97
CA SER A 60 7.19 -0.72 7.16
C SER A 60 7.57 -1.42 8.47
N HIS A 61 7.36 -2.74 8.54
CA HIS A 61 7.79 -3.54 9.67
C HIS A 61 9.32 -3.57 9.83
N THR A 62 10.04 -3.61 8.71
CA THR A 62 11.50 -3.63 8.70
C THR A 62 12.10 -2.29 9.14
N GLU A 63 11.54 -1.17 8.67
CA GLU A 63 11.94 0.17 9.12
C GLU A 63 11.63 0.37 10.60
N THR A 64 10.44 -0.04 11.06
CA THR A 64 10.07 0.02 12.49
C THR A 64 11.03 -0.80 13.35
N LYS A 65 11.39 -2.02 12.93
CA LYS A 65 12.37 -2.86 13.64
C LYS A 65 13.76 -2.23 13.65
N ARG A 66 14.19 -1.59 12.57
CA ARG A 66 15.48 -0.87 12.49
C ARG A 66 15.50 0.34 13.41
N GLU A 67 14.43 1.14 13.45
CA GLU A 67 14.32 2.31 14.33
C GLU A 67 14.31 1.89 15.82
N LEU A 68 13.59 0.81 16.15
CA LEU A 68 13.64 0.21 17.49
C LEU A 68 15.05 -0.31 17.81
N ALA A 69 15.69 -1.03 16.90
CA ALA A 69 17.04 -1.54 17.10
C ALA A 69 18.04 -0.39 17.35
N LYS A 70 17.98 0.72 16.61
CA LYS A 70 18.78 1.91 16.92
C LYS A 70 18.47 2.44 18.32
N LYS A 71 17.21 2.59 18.67
CA LYS A 71 16.83 3.15 19.98
C LYS A 71 17.32 2.32 21.17
N TYR A 72 17.34 0.99 21.04
CA TYR A 72 17.64 0.08 22.14
C TYR A 72 19.06 -0.49 22.12
N LEU A 73 19.72 -0.59 20.96
CA LEU A 73 21.10 -1.10 20.85
C LEU A 73 22.16 0.02 20.85
N ASP A 74 21.77 1.28 20.63
CA ASP A 74 22.65 2.45 20.74
C ASP A 74 22.63 3.06 22.16
N GLN A 75 21.94 2.41 23.12
CA GLN A 75 22.09 2.76 24.53
C GLN A 75 23.45 2.26 25.02
N PRO A 76 24.30 3.10 25.61
CA PRO A 76 25.52 2.63 26.26
C PRO A 76 25.12 1.63 27.34
N ASP A 77 25.85 0.51 27.42
CA ASP A 77 25.70 -0.52 28.46
C ASP A 77 25.51 0.18 29.81
N GLN A 78 24.29 0.10 30.35
CA GLN A 78 24.04 0.53 31.72
C GLN A 78 24.60 -0.60 32.60
N GLU A 79 25.83 -0.40 33.07
CA GLU A 79 26.47 -1.15 34.17
C GLU A 79 25.54 -1.31 35.38
#